data_AF-A0A7C3PSV1-F1
#
_entry.id   AF-A0A7C3PSV1-F1
#
_cell.length_a   1.000
_cell.length_b   1.000
_cell.length_c   1.000
_cell.angle_alpha   90.00
_cell.angle_beta   90.00
_cell.angle_gamma   90.00
#
_symmetry.space_group_name_H-M   'P 1'
#
loop_
_entity.id
_entity.type
_entity.pdbx_description
1 polymer ?
#
loop_
_entity_poly.entity_id
_entity_poly.type
_entity_poly.pdbx_seq_one_letter_code
_entity_poly.pdbx_strand_id
1 'polypeptide(L)'
;MNEKFDLDPLGLQNIPEDETDFIPLLTSEEEDQLNSEQTPETLPLLPLRNTVLFPGVVIPITVGREKSVKLIKEANKGNKTIGVVSQKSDKVEDPGFDDLNKIGTIAQIMRMLRMPDGNTTVIIQGKKRFELKELLQTEPFMVARILPFNDIKPEKGDKEFEALVASIKEISLQIIKYSPHIPQEAGFAIKNIESPSFLINFVSSNMNVATAEKQRVLEIAGLKQRATEVLALLTREMQMLELKNQIQNKVKTDLDKQQREYFLHQQIKTIQEELGGNSFEQDIEELKQRAREKKWSKAVADAFEKEIKKLERMNPNAAEYSVQTNYLELLLDLPWETYTSDKFDLKNAKKILERDHYGLEKVKERILEHLAVIKLKGNMKAPILCLYGPPGVGKTSLGKSIAEALGRKYVRMSLGGLKDESEIRGHRKTYIGAMPGRILQNLKKAGSSNPVFVLDEIDKVGNDYHGDPSSALLEVLDPEQNSTFYDNYVELDYDLSKV
;
A
#
# COMPACT_ATOMS: atom_id res chain seq x y z
N MET A 1 24.44 31.67 -27.27
CA MET A 1 23.21 31.68 -26.45
C MET A 1 22.98 30.26 -25.97
N ASN A 2 23.48 29.94 -24.79
CA ASN A 2 23.23 28.67 -24.09
C ASN A 2 22.66 29.06 -22.73
N GLU A 3 21.35 28.91 -22.55
CA GLU A 3 20.71 29.01 -21.24
C GLU A 3 20.69 27.60 -20.63
N LYS A 4 21.48 27.42 -19.57
CA LYS A 4 21.34 26.30 -18.63
C LYS A 4 20.19 26.68 -17.68
N PHE A 5 19.18 25.83 -17.61
CA PHE A 5 18.15 25.90 -16.58
C PHE A 5 18.78 25.63 -15.21
N ASP A 6 18.61 26.60 -14.32
CA ASP A 6 19.00 26.57 -12.92
C ASP A 6 17.95 25.79 -12.12
N LEU A 7 18.35 24.69 -11.47
CA LEU A 7 17.49 23.83 -10.65
C LEU A 7 17.90 23.99 -9.19
N ASP A 8 17.49 25.10 -8.55
CA ASP A 8 17.50 25.20 -7.09
C ASP A 8 16.28 26.01 -6.59
N PRO A 9 15.13 25.36 -6.34
CA PRO A 9 13.96 26.03 -5.78
C PRO A 9 13.94 26.03 -4.24
N LEU A 10 14.98 25.56 -3.55
CA LEU A 10 14.98 25.40 -2.09
C LEU A 10 16.15 26.05 -1.34
N GLY A 11 17.13 26.65 -2.03
CA GLY A 11 18.11 27.53 -1.37
C GLY A 11 18.87 26.84 -0.24
N LEU A 12 19.20 25.56 -0.43
CA LEU A 12 19.88 24.72 0.57
C LEU A 12 21.41 24.88 0.54
N GLN A 13 21.96 25.74 -0.31
CA GLN A 13 23.42 25.93 -0.47
C GLN A 13 24.11 26.75 0.64
N ASN A 14 23.39 27.22 1.67
CA ASN A 14 23.97 28.05 2.74
C ASN A 14 23.84 27.47 4.15
N ILE A 15 23.74 26.14 4.29
CA ILE A 15 23.91 25.49 5.60
C ILE A 15 25.39 25.10 5.72
N PRO A 16 26.16 25.65 6.68
CA PRO A 16 27.55 25.23 6.89
C PRO A 16 27.61 23.72 7.16
N GLU A 17 28.49 23.01 6.45
CA GLU A 17 28.69 21.55 6.52
C GLU A 17 29.28 21.02 7.85
N ASP A 18 29.26 21.80 8.94
CA ASP A 18 30.01 21.50 10.19
C ASP A 18 29.15 21.17 11.43
N GLU A 19 27.83 21.04 11.32
CA GLU A 19 27.00 20.51 12.41
C GLU A 19 26.37 19.18 11.97
N THR A 20 27.13 18.09 12.14
CA THR A 20 26.51 16.77 12.27
C THR A 20 25.55 16.84 13.45
N ASP A 21 24.24 16.73 13.18
CA ASP A 21 23.15 16.72 14.17
C ASP A 21 23.42 15.64 15.24
N PHE A 22 24.12 16.02 16.30
CA PHE A 22 24.28 15.17 17.48
C PHE A 22 22.89 14.98 18.09
N ILE A 23 22.37 13.75 18.05
CA ILE A 23 21.25 13.37 18.92
C ILE A 23 21.76 13.59 20.35
N PRO A 24 21.21 14.54 21.12
CA PRO A 24 21.65 14.74 22.49
C PRO A 24 21.30 13.47 23.28
N LEU A 25 22.33 12.70 23.62
CA LEU A 25 22.20 11.51 24.47
C LEU A 25 22.13 11.99 25.91
N LEU A 26 20.98 11.79 26.55
CA LEU A 26 20.84 12.04 27.98
C LEU A 26 21.66 11.01 28.76
N THR A 27 22.50 11.51 29.65
CA THR A 27 23.17 10.68 30.65
C THR A 27 22.19 10.23 31.74
N SER A 28 22.53 9.16 32.45
CA SER A 28 21.75 8.67 33.60
C SER A 28 21.62 9.73 34.71
N GLU A 29 22.64 10.56 34.91
CA GLU A 29 22.63 11.66 35.88
C GLU A 29 21.66 12.79 35.49
N GLU A 30 21.62 13.16 34.21
CA GLU A 30 20.65 14.13 33.69
C GLU A 30 19.22 13.61 33.79
N GLU A 31 18.99 12.31 33.56
CA GLU A 31 17.68 11.69 33.73
C GLU A 31 17.21 11.74 35.19
N ASP A 32 18.09 11.49 36.16
CA ASP A 32 17.76 11.57 37.59
C ASP A 32 17.50 13.02 38.02
N GLN A 33 18.24 14.00 37.49
CA GLN A 33 17.95 15.43 37.71
C GLN A 33 16.58 15.82 37.16
N LEU A 34 16.28 15.44 35.91
CA LEU A 34 14.95 15.65 35.33
C LEU A 34 13.87 15.01 36.19
N ASN A 35 14.09 13.78 36.67
CA ASN A 35 13.20 13.05 37.57
C ASN A 35 13.03 13.69 38.96
N SER A 36 13.95 14.55 39.40
CA SER A 36 13.90 15.24 40.69
C SER A 36 13.14 16.58 40.68
N GLU A 37 12.95 17.21 39.52
CA GLU A 37 12.23 18.50 39.42
C GLU A 37 10.78 18.41 39.94
N GLN A 38 10.32 19.43 40.67
CA GLN A 38 8.93 19.46 41.15
C GLN A 38 7.95 19.51 39.96
N THR A 39 6.92 18.66 40.03
CA THR A 39 5.84 18.68 39.02
C THR A 39 4.91 19.85 39.32
N PRO A 40 4.72 20.79 38.37
CA PRO A 40 3.79 21.90 38.57
C PRO A 40 2.35 21.39 38.70
N GLU A 41 1.52 22.08 39.48
CA GLU A 41 0.11 21.69 39.68
C GLU A 41 -0.74 21.91 38.42
N THR A 42 -0.36 22.88 37.59
CA THR A 42 -1.11 23.28 36.39
C THR A 42 -0.17 23.51 35.21
N LEU A 43 -0.57 23.09 34.02
CA LEU A 43 0.20 23.32 32.79
C LEU A 43 -0.68 23.77 31.62
N PRO A 44 -0.18 24.69 30.77
CA PRO A 44 -0.77 24.93 29.46
C PRO A 44 -0.54 23.70 28.55
N LEU A 45 -1.58 23.26 27.86
CA LEU A 45 -1.56 22.02 27.09
C LEU A 45 -1.37 22.28 25.59
N LEU A 46 -0.41 21.58 24.99
CA LEU A 46 -0.22 21.48 23.55
C LEU A 46 -0.74 20.12 23.05
N PRO A 47 -1.90 20.08 22.37
CA PRO A 47 -2.37 18.89 21.70
C PRO A 47 -1.48 18.54 20.50
N LEU A 48 -0.97 17.31 20.45
CA LEU A 48 -0.23 16.79 19.30
C LEU A 48 -1.12 15.88 18.46
N ARG A 49 -0.99 16.00 17.14
CA ARG A 49 -1.66 15.15 16.16
C ARG A 49 -0.67 14.08 15.70
N ASN A 50 -1.13 12.83 15.59
CA ASN A 50 -0.35 11.70 15.05
C ASN A 50 0.99 11.40 15.73
N THR A 51 1.25 11.92 16.94
CA THR A 51 2.48 11.63 17.65
C THR A 51 2.28 11.64 19.17
N VAL A 52 3.16 10.93 19.86
CA VAL A 52 3.23 10.82 21.32
C VAL A 52 4.63 11.19 21.73
N LEU A 53 4.77 12.19 22.59
CA LEU A 53 6.08 12.60 23.12
C LEU A 53 6.42 11.73 24.34
N PHE A 54 7.58 11.07 24.29
CA PHE A 54 8.11 10.29 25.42
C PHE A 54 9.11 11.10 26.26
N PRO A 55 9.28 10.78 27.55
CA PRO A 55 10.32 11.38 28.39
C PRO A 55 11.73 11.20 27.82
N GLY A 56 12.54 12.26 27.94
CA GLY A 56 13.91 12.38 27.43
C GLY A 56 14.02 12.66 25.93
N VAL A 57 12.99 12.33 25.13
CA VAL A 57 13.06 12.44 23.68
C VAL A 57 12.88 13.89 23.21
N VAL A 58 13.67 14.29 22.21
CA VAL A 58 13.57 15.59 21.55
C VAL A 58 12.88 15.41 20.20
N ILE A 59 11.84 16.22 19.94
CA ILE A 59 11.14 16.20 18.65
C ILE A 59 10.88 17.63 18.15
N PRO A 60 11.00 17.89 16.83
CA PRO A 60 10.51 19.11 16.22
C PRO A 60 9.00 19.00 15.95
N ILE A 61 8.23 20.00 16.37
CA ILE A 61 6.79 20.11 16.12
C ILE A 61 6.50 21.42 15.40
N THR A 62 5.88 21.32 14.23
CA THR A 62 5.33 22.48 13.52
C THR A 62 3.96 22.81 14.08
N VAL A 63 3.79 24.05 14.57
CA VAL A 63 2.52 24.56 15.11
C VAL A 63 1.86 25.51 14.13
N GLY A 64 0.70 25.11 13.59
CA GLY A 64 -0.09 25.91 12.66
C GLY A 64 -1.33 26.58 13.28
N ARG A 65 -1.89 26.00 14.35
CA ARG A 65 -3.12 26.52 14.98
C ARG A 65 -2.83 27.79 15.78
N GLU A 66 -3.70 28.79 15.67
CA GLU A 66 -3.54 30.06 16.42
C GLU A 66 -3.41 29.85 17.93
N LYS A 67 -4.24 28.96 18.52
CA LYS A 67 -4.19 28.60 19.95
C LYS A 67 -2.83 28.04 20.34
N SER A 68 -2.27 27.13 19.54
CA SER A 68 -0.94 26.55 19.75
C SER A 68 0.18 27.59 19.63
N VAL A 69 0.10 28.49 18.65
CA VAL A 69 1.08 29.57 18.48
C VAL A 69 1.05 30.54 19.67
N LYS A 70 -0.15 30.90 20.17
CA LYS A 70 -0.32 31.74 21.37
C LYS A 70 0.29 31.07 22.60
N LEU A 71 -0.05 29.80 22.84
CA LEU A 71 0.50 28.99 23.93
C LEU A 71 2.03 28.95 23.92
N ILE A 72 2.62 28.65 22.76
CA ILE A 72 4.06 28.55 22.62
C ILE A 72 4.74 29.91 22.86
N LYS A 73 4.17 31.01 22.34
CA LYS A 73 4.71 32.36 22.57
C LYS A 73 4.67 32.76 24.04
N GLU A 74 3.61 32.40 24.75
CA GLU A 74 3.45 32.70 26.17
C GLU A 74 4.37 31.86 27.04
N ALA A 75 4.38 30.54 26.82
CA ALA A 75 5.28 29.62 27.52
C ALA A 75 6.76 29.98 27.31
N ASN A 76 7.14 30.44 26.11
CA ASN A 76 8.50 30.84 25.80
C ASN A 76 8.95 32.15 26.50
N LYS A 77 8.01 32.99 26.95
CA LYS A 77 8.31 34.19 27.76
C LYS A 77 8.52 33.85 29.25
N GLY A 78 7.91 32.76 29.72
CA GLY A 78 8.01 32.29 31.10
C GLY A 78 9.01 31.14 31.25
N ASN A 79 8.60 30.09 31.95
CA ASN A 79 9.47 28.96 32.34
C ASN A 79 9.73 27.94 31.22
N LYS A 80 9.24 28.19 29.99
CA LYS A 80 9.38 27.29 28.82
C LYS A 80 8.82 25.88 29.02
N THR A 81 8.01 25.65 30.05
CA THR A 81 7.40 24.36 30.36
C THR A 81 5.98 24.30 29.83
N ILE A 82 5.63 23.21 29.15
CA ILE A 82 4.30 22.96 28.60
C ILE A 82 3.89 21.50 28.86
N GLY A 83 2.59 21.24 28.93
CA GLY A 83 2.06 19.87 28.93
C GLY A 83 1.80 19.43 27.50
N VAL A 84 2.32 18.28 27.08
CA VAL A 84 2.13 17.76 25.73
C VAL A 84 1.26 16.52 25.81
N VAL A 85 0.15 16.52 25.08
CA VAL A 85 -0.83 15.43 25.13
C VAL A 85 -1.21 15.04 23.70
N SER A 86 -1.21 13.75 23.43
CA SER A 86 -1.66 13.23 22.14
C SER A 86 -3.20 13.27 22.05
N GLN A 87 -3.71 13.55 20.86
CA GLN A 87 -5.15 13.44 20.58
C GLN A 87 -5.57 11.96 20.43
N LYS A 88 -6.79 11.64 20.83
CA LYS A 88 -7.40 10.31 20.65
C LYS A 88 -7.66 9.99 19.18
N SER A 89 -8.08 11.00 18.41
CA SER A 89 -8.32 10.89 16.97
C SER A 89 -7.61 12.00 16.23
N ASP A 90 -6.98 11.62 15.12
CA ASP A 90 -6.31 12.49 14.19
C ASP A 90 -7.26 13.25 13.25
N LYS A 91 -8.56 12.91 13.25
CA LYS A 91 -9.57 13.55 12.41
C LYS A 91 -10.09 14.87 12.98
N VAL A 92 -9.82 15.15 14.25
CA VAL A 92 -10.32 16.34 14.95
C VAL A 92 -9.35 17.50 14.73
N GLU A 93 -9.80 18.54 14.02
CA GLU A 93 -8.96 19.69 13.70
C GLU A 93 -8.81 20.71 14.83
N ASP A 94 -9.78 20.85 15.73
CA ASP A 94 -9.64 21.65 16.96
C ASP A 94 -10.07 20.78 18.15
N PRO A 95 -9.13 20.06 18.80
CA PRO A 95 -9.46 19.10 19.85
C PRO A 95 -9.90 19.82 21.12
N GLY A 96 -11.04 19.38 21.66
CA GLY A 96 -11.45 19.72 23.01
C GLY A 96 -10.70 18.91 24.07
N PHE A 97 -10.97 19.19 25.34
CA PHE A 97 -10.35 18.48 26.46
C PHE A 97 -10.66 16.97 26.45
N ASP A 98 -11.89 16.59 26.08
CA ASP A 98 -12.31 15.19 26.02
C ASP A 98 -11.69 14.42 24.84
N ASP A 99 -11.13 15.12 23.85
CA ASP A 99 -10.43 14.52 22.72
C ASP A 99 -8.97 14.17 23.04
N LEU A 100 -8.47 14.58 24.21
CA LEU A 100 -7.10 14.32 24.64
C LEU A 100 -6.97 13.01 25.41
N ASN A 101 -5.81 12.36 25.28
CA ASN A 101 -5.48 11.21 26.12
C ASN A 101 -5.21 11.63 27.57
N LYS A 102 -5.41 10.69 28.50
CA LYS A 102 -5.29 10.98 29.94
C LYS A 102 -3.84 11.15 30.40
N ILE A 103 -2.91 10.42 29.79
CA ILE A 103 -1.48 10.52 30.12
C ILE A 103 -0.77 11.32 29.05
N GLY A 104 -0.05 12.34 29.49
CA GLY A 104 0.80 13.18 28.65
C GLY A 104 2.21 13.28 29.19
N THR A 105 3.02 14.11 28.53
CA THR A 105 4.42 14.35 28.89
C THR A 105 4.65 15.84 29.08
N ILE A 106 5.17 16.23 30.24
CA ILE A 106 5.70 17.57 30.49
C ILE A 106 6.88 17.75 29.55
N ALA A 107 6.88 18.83 28.78
CA ALA A 107 7.94 19.13 27.85
C ALA A 107 8.53 20.52 28.11
N GLN A 108 9.80 20.67 27.76
CA GLN A 108 10.50 21.95 27.76
C GLN A 108 10.73 22.40 26.32
N ILE A 109 10.44 23.67 26.06
CA ILE A 109 10.73 24.31 24.78
C ILE A 109 12.23 24.62 24.74
N MET A 110 12.94 23.93 23.84
CA MET A 110 14.38 24.12 23.62
C MET A 110 14.63 25.32 22.71
N ARG A 111 13.97 25.33 21.55
CA ARG A 111 14.16 26.34 20.52
C ARG A 111 12.89 26.56 19.71
N MET A 112 12.72 27.79 19.22
CA MET A 112 11.66 28.17 18.28
C MET A 112 12.30 28.68 16.99
N LEU A 113 11.86 28.13 15.87
CA LEU A 113 12.31 28.48 14.52
C LEU A 113 11.10 28.98 13.74
N ARG A 114 11.24 30.13 13.09
CA ARG A 114 10.24 30.61 12.12
C ARG A 114 10.71 30.19 10.73
N MET A 115 9.87 29.41 10.07
CA MET A 115 10.14 28.95 8.72
C MET A 115 9.79 30.06 7.70
N PRO A 116 10.39 30.05 6.49
CA PRO A 116 10.12 31.06 5.46
C PRO A 116 8.67 31.08 4.97
N ASP A 117 7.97 29.96 5.11
CA ASP A 117 6.55 29.77 4.78
C ASP A 117 5.59 30.43 5.80
N GLY A 118 6.12 31.02 6.87
CA GLY A 118 5.35 31.65 7.95
C GLY A 118 4.96 30.71 9.10
N ASN A 119 5.21 29.40 8.96
CA ASN A 119 4.95 28.44 10.04
C ASN A 119 6.01 28.53 11.14
N THR A 120 5.62 28.21 12.37
CA THR A 120 6.55 28.15 13.51
C THR A 120 6.84 26.69 13.85
N THR A 121 8.10 26.29 13.81
CA THR A 121 8.57 24.98 14.28
C THR A 121 9.22 25.13 15.64
N VAL A 122 8.81 24.31 16.59
CA VAL A 122 9.31 24.32 17.96
C VAL A 122 10.00 23.00 18.24
N ILE A 123 11.22 23.06 18.75
CA ILE A 123 11.94 21.89 19.23
C ILE A 123 11.63 21.74 20.72
N ILE A 124 11.02 20.63 21.08
CA ILE A 124 10.60 20.33 22.46
C ILE A 124 11.28 19.05 22.96
N GLN A 125 11.63 19.03 24.24
CA GLN A 125 12.16 17.86 24.92
C GLN A 125 11.18 17.36 25.98
N GLY A 126 10.83 16.08 25.95
CA GLY A 126 10.02 15.46 27.00
C GLY A 126 10.82 15.34 28.30
N LYS A 127 10.20 15.63 29.44
CA LYS A 127 10.79 15.49 30.78
C LYS A 127 10.15 14.36 31.57
N LYS A 128 8.87 14.49 31.87
CA LYS A 128 8.14 13.60 32.81
C LYS A 128 6.76 13.29 32.32
N ARG A 129 6.22 12.15 32.72
CA ARG A 129 4.81 11.82 32.47
C ARG A 129 3.92 12.45 33.53
N PHE A 130 2.72 12.82 33.11
CA PHE A 130 1.69 13.34 34.01
C PHE A 130 0.33 12.76 33.62
N GLU A 131 -0.57 12.73 34.59
CA GLU A 131 -1.98 12.41 34.38
C GLU A 131 -2.80 13.71 34.36
N LEU A 132 -3.59 13.88 33.31
CA LEU A 132 -4.52 14.97 33.11
C LEU A 132 -5.77 14.78 33.99
N LYS A 133 -6.13 15.78 34.81
CA LYS A 133 -7.28 15.67 35.72
C LYS A 133 -8.44 16.57 35.33
N GLU A 134 -8.21 17.88 35.33
CA GLU A 134 -9.30 18.87 35.28
C GLU A 134 -8.91 20.03 34.37
N LEU A 135 -9.82 20.44 33.49
CA LEU A 135 -9.67 21.63 32.65
C LEU A 135 -9.97 22.88 33.49
N LEU A 136 -9.01 23.79 33.55
CA LEU A 136 -9.14 25.06 34.28
C LEU A 136 -9.48 26.23 33.36
N GLN A 137 -9.02 26.18 32.11
CA GLN A 137 -9.15 27.26 31.14
C GLN A 137 -9.14 26.70 29.72
N THR A 138 -9.91 27.31 28.80
CA THR A 138 -9.97 26.90 27.38
C THR A 138 -9.39 27.94 26.43
N GLU A 139 -9.58 29.24 26.72
CA GLU A 139 -9.14 30.37 25.88
C GLU A 139 -8.13 31.23 26.66
N PRO A 140 -7.03 31.71 26.04
CA PRO A 140 -6.66 31.60 24.63
C PRO A 140 -6.03 30.24 24.24
N PHE A 141 -5.82 29.36 25.21
CA PHE A 141 -5.39 27.97 25.04
C PHE A 141 -5.79 27.17 26.29
N MET A 142 -5.73 25.83 26.19
CA MET A 142 -6.11 24.96 27.29
C MET A 142 -5.09 25.00 28.44
N VAL A 143 -5.56 25.15 29.66
CA VAL A 143 -4.77 24.96 30.89
C VAL A 143 -5.48 23.94 31.75
N ALA A 144 -4.75 22.97 32.27
CA ALA A 144 -5.32 21.91 33.09
C ALA A 144 -4.50 21.64 34.33
N ARG A 145 -5.18 21.11 35.36
CA ARG A 145 -4.57 20.52 36.54
C ARG A 145 -4.02 19.14 36.19
N ILE A 146 -2.79 18.89 36.64
CA ILE A 146 -2.07 17.64 36.37
C ILE A 146 -1.64 16.96 37.67
N LEU A 147 -1.47 15.65 37.63
CA LEU A 147 -0.82 14.89 38.69
C LEU A 147 0.45 14.21 38.15
N PRO A 148 1.49 14.03 38.98
CA PRO A 148 2.68 13.29 38.59
C PRO A 148 2.33 11.83 38.28
N PHE A 149 2.84 11.30 37.17
CA PHE A 149 2.70 9.89 36.81
C PHE A 149 4.08 9.21 36.91
N ASN A 150 4.35 8.64 38.09
CA ASN A 150 5.68 8.11 38.42
C ASN A 150 5.89 6.69 37.88
N ASP A 151 7.11 6.43 37.43
CA ASP A 151 7.54 5.11 36.95
C ASP A 151 7.72 4.14 38.13
N ILE A 152 7.24 2.90 37.94
CA ILE A 152 7.56 1.79 38.84
C ILE A 152 8.83 1.12 38.28
N LYS A 153 9.96 1.37 38.95
CA LYS A 153 11.27 0.80 38.58
C LYS A 153 11.33 -0.69 38.98
N PRO A 154 11.96 -1.56 38.17
CA PRO A 154 12.19 -2.95 38.54
C PRO A 154 13.19 -3.05 39.70
N GLU A 155 13.26 -4.23 40.33
CA GLU A 155 14.26 -4.50 41.35
C GLU A 155 15.68 -4.37 40.77
N LYS A 156 16.62 -3.87 41.58
CA LYS A 156 18.02 -3.76 41.15
C LYS A 156 18.58 -5.15 40.87
N GLY A 157 19.12 -5.36 39.66
CA GLY A 157 19.66 -6.66 39.23
C GLY A 157 18.62 -7.66 38.73
N ASP A 158 17.42 -7.21 38.35
CA ASP A 158 16.44 -8.05 37.65
C ASP A 158 17.00 -8.50 36.28
N LYS A 159 17.49 -9.74 36.24
CA LYS A 159 18.08 -10.37 35.05
C LYS A 159 17.11 -10.43 33.87
N GLU A 160 15.81 -10.57 34.13
CA GLU A 160 14.81 -10.62 33.07
C GLU A 160 14.64 -9.24 32.43
N PHE A 161 14.64 -8.18 33.25
CA PHE A 161 14.61 -6.81 32.73
C PHE A 161 15.87 -6.48 31.91
N GLU A 162 17.05 -6.85 32.38
CA GLU A 162 18.30 -6.68 31.63
C GLU A 162 18.27 -7.41 30.28
N ALA A 163 17.76 -8.64 30.26
CA ALA A 163 17.59 -9.41 29.03
C ALA A 163 16.59 -8.74 28.06
N LEU A 164 15.45 -8.24 28.56
CA LEU A 164 14.48 -7.50 27.74
C LEU A 164 15.11 -6.27 27.10
N VAL A 165 15.86 -5.47 27.86
CA VAL A 165 16.55 -4.26 27.38
C VAL A 165 17.58 -4.62 26.30
N ALA A 166 18.34 -5.70 26.50
CA ALA A 166 19.28 -6.20 25.50
C ALA A 166 18.57 -6.64 24.20
N SER A 167 17.46 -7.37 24.32
CA SER A 167 16.65 -7.78 23.15
C SER A 167 16.04 -6.60 22.40
N ILE A 168 15.53 -5.58 23.11
CA ILE A 168 15.02 -4.35 22.48
C ILE A 168 16.14 -3.67 21.67
N LYS A 169 17.35 -3.58 22.24
CA LYS A 169 18.51 -2.99 21.58
C LYS A 169 18.89 -3.77 20.32
N GLU A 170 18.94 -5.10 20.42
CA GLU A 170 19.28 -5.98 19.29
C GLU A 170 18.26 -5.88 18.14
N ILE A 171 16.96 -6.02 18.44
CA ILE A 171 15.91 -5.95 17.41
C ILE A 171 15.85 -4.55 16.79
N SER A 172 16.05 -3.48 17.59
CA SER A 172 16.10 -2.12 17.05
C SER A 172 17.25 -1.95 16.04
N LEU A 173 18.43 -2.51 16.33
CA LEU A 173 19.57 -2.50 15.41
C LEU A 173 19.30 -3.30 14.13
N GLN A 174 18.59 -4.43 14.24
CA GLN A 174 18.17 -5.21 13.08
C GLN A 174 17.18 -4.41 12.21
N ILE A 175 16.18 -3.77 12.81
CA ILE A 175 15.22 -2.92 12.09
C ILE A 175 15.93 -1.79 11.33
N ILE A 176 16.90 -1.11 11.96
CA ILE A 176 17.71 -0.07 11.30
C ILE A 176 18.47 -0.62 10.09
N LYS A 177 19.03 -1.83 10.22
CA LYS A 177 19.77 -2.49 9.13
C LYS A 177 18.86 -2.83 7.93
N TYR A 178 17.64 -3.27 8.19
CA TYR A 178 16.70 -3.71 7.15
C TYR A 178 15.78 -2.62 6.61
N SER A 179 15.74 -1.46 7.26
CA SER A 179 14.90 -0.33 6.87
C SER A 179 15.67 0.62 5.94
N PRO A 180 15.23 0.81 4.69
CA PRO A 180 15.89 1.71 3.75
C PRO A 180 15.72 3.21 4.08
N HIS A 181 14.80 3.53 5.00
CA HIS A 181 14.46 4.92 5.35
C HIS A 181 15.13 5.42 6.63
N ILE A 182 15.84 4.55 7.36
CA ILE A 182 16.52 4.94 8.61
C ILE A 182 18.03 5.06 8.32
N PRO A 183 18.65 6.21 8.60
CA PRO A 183 20.10 6.38 8.50
C PRO A 183 20.84 5.37 9.38
N GLN A 184 21.94 4.80 8.88
CA GLN A 184 22.73 3.81 9.63
C GLN A 184 23.38 4.41 10.88
N GLU A 185 23.59 5.73 10.87
CA GLU A 185 24.06 6.56 11.98
C GLU A 185 23.16 6.41 13.22
N ALA A 186 21.86 6.20 13.03
CA ALA A 186 20.92 5.96 14.13
C ALA A 186 21.29 4.70 14.94
N GLY A 187 21.95 3.72 14.32
CA GLY A 187 22.44 2.53 14.99
C GLY A 187 23.54 2.83 16.01
N PHE A 188 24.38 3.84 15.75
CA PHE A 188 25.38 4.29 16.71
C PHE A 188 24.74 4.96 17.93
N ALA A 189 23.71 5.78 17.71
CA ALA A 189 22.97 6.41 18.80
C ALA A 189 22.35 5.37 19.74
N ILE A 190 21.65 4.36 19.20
CA ILE A 190 21.06 3.27 20.02
C ILE A 190 22.13 2.51 20.81
N LYS A 191 23.31 2.27 20.20
CA LYS A 191 24.42 1.58 20.88
C LYS A 191 24.95 2.35 22.09
N ASN A 192 24.98 3.67 22.01
CA ASN A 192 25.53 4.55 23.04
C ASN A 192 24.52 4.96 24.13
N ILE A 193 23.25 4.60 23.99
CA ILE A 193 22.29 4.78 25.09
C ILE A 193 22.61 3.79 26.21
N GLU A 194 22.93 4.34 27.39
CA GLU A 194 23.22 3.59 28.62
C GLU A 194 21.98 3.40 29.49
N SER A 195 21.09 4.40 29.57
CA SER A 195 19.89 4.31 30.39
C SER A 195 18.84 3.39 29.76
N PRO A 196 18.38 2.34 30.47
CA PRO A 196 17.30 1.47 29.99
C PRO A 196 15.98 2.21 29.78
N SER A 197 15.65 3.15 30.68
CA SER A 197 14.42 3.94 30.61
C SER A 197 14.42 4.84 29.38
N PHE A 198 15.52 5.55 29.16
CA PHE A 198 15.68 6.38 27.98
C PHE A 198 15.68 5.55 26.69
N LEU A 199 16.34 4.38 26.66
CA LEU A 199 16.32 3.50 25.49
C LEU A 199 14.90 3.09 25.12
N ILE A 200 14.11 2.63 26.10
CA ILE A 200 12.73 2.21 25.90
C ILE A 200 11.90 3.38 25.35
N ASN A 201 12.03 4.57 25.94
CA ASN A 201 11.31 5.77 25.50
C ASN A 201 11.72 6.23 24.09
N PHE A 202 13.02 6.23 23.80
CA PHE A 202 13.59 6.62 22.51
C PHE A 202 13.11 5.69 21.39
N VAL A 203 13.18 4.38 21.61
CA VAL A 203 12.69 3.37 20.67
C VAL A 203 11.17 3.48 20.50
N SER A 204 10.43 3.70 21.58
CA SER A 204 8.96 3.88 21.53
C SER A 204 8.52 5.11 20.74
N SER A 205 9.31 6.18 20.77
CA SER A 205 9.03 7.38 19.98
C SER A 205 9.28 7.14 18.48
N ASN A 206 10.32 6.37 18.14
CA ASN A 206 10.79 6.21 16.76
C ASN A 206 10.22 4.98 16.03
N MET A 207 9.62 4.01 16.71
CA MET A 207 8.97 2.84 16.08
C MET A 207 7.82 3.26 15.14
N ASN A 208 7.63 2.50 14.05
CA ASN A 208 6.60 2.79 13.05
C ASN A 208 5.28 2.06 13.37
N VAL A 209 4.67 2.40 14.51
CA VAL A 209 3.38 1.86 14.96
C VAL A 209 2.33 2.96 15.10
N ALA A 210 1.05 2.56 15.14
CA ALA A 210 -0.04 3.52 15.27
C ALA A 210 0.04 4.31 16.58
N THR A 211 -0.37 5.58 16.55
CA THR A 211 -0.32 6.50 17.71
C THR A 211 -1.04 5.92 18.94
N ALA A 212 -2.13 5.18 18.74
CA ALA A 212 -2.85 4.51 19.83
C ALA A 212 -1.97 3.48 20.57
N GLU A 213 -1.09 2.76 19.86
CA GLU A 213 -0.19 1.79 20.48
C GLU A 213 0.94 2.48 21.22
N LYS A 214 1.53 3.55 20.64
CA LYS A 214 2.49 4.40 21.35
C LYS A 214 1.89 4.99 22.63
N GLN A 215 0.63 5.42 22.58
CA GLN A 215 -0.06 5.95 23.74
C GLN A 215 -0.23 4.88 24.83
N ARG A 216 -0.60 3.64 24.48
CA ARG A 216 -0.65 2.52 25.44
C ARG A 216 0.70 2.31 26.13
N VAL A 217 1.81 2.38 25.38
CA VAL A 217 3.16 2.26 25.95
C VAL A 217 3.45 3.40 26.94
N LEU A 218 3.07 4.64 26.60
CA LEU A 218 3.21 5.79 27.50
C LEU A 218 2.40 5.64 28.79
N GLU A 219 1.26 4.94 28.75
CA GLU A 219 0.36 4.73 29.88
C GLU A 219 0.81 3.63 30.85
N ILE A 220 1.80 2.80 30.49
CA ILE A 220 2.30 1.73 31.36
C ILE A 220 3.22 2.30 32.44
N ALA A 221 2.81 2.21 33.72
CA ALA A 221 3.60 2.68 34.86
C ALA A 221 4.87 1.82 35.09
N GLY A 222 4.76 0.50 34.98
CA GLY A 222 5.85 -0.45 35.20
C GLY A 222 6.87 -0.47 34.07
N LEU A 223 8.12 -0.12 34.36
CA LEU A 223 9.16 -0.05 33.33
C LEU A 223 9.44 -1.42 32.67
N LYS A 224 9.42 -2.51 33.47
CA LYS A 224 9.56 -3.88 32.94
C LYS A 224 8.41 -4.27 32.02
N GLN A 225 7.16 -4.00 32.43
CA GLN A 225 5.98 -4.25 31.61
C GLN A 225 6.00 -3.43 30.32
N ARG A 226 6.46 -2.18 30.40
CA ARG A 226 6.65 -1.32 29.22
C ARG A 226 7.69 -1.89 28.27
N ALA A 227 8.82 -2.37 28.79
CA ALA A 227 9.85 -3.02 27.99
C ALA A 227 9.29 -4.27 27.27
N THR A 228 8.49 -5.08 27.95
CA THR A 228 7.84 -6.25 27.35
C THR A 228 6.90 -5.87 26.20
N GLU A 229 6.06 -4.86 26.38
CA GLU A 229 5.14 -4.37 25.33
C GLU A 229 5.92 -3.81 24.14
N VAL A 230 6.96 -3.00 24.39
CA VAL A 230 7.83 -2.45 23.35
C VAL A 230 8.53 -3.56 22.57
N LEU A 231 9.04 -4.58 23.24
CA LEU A 231 9.67 -5.72 22.59
C LEU A 231 8.68 -6.44 21.67
N ALA A 232 7.45 -6.69 22.13
CA ALA A 232 6.41 -7.33 21.33
C ALA A 232 6.06 -6.51 20.06
N LEU A 233 5.94 -5.18 20.20
CA LEU A 233 5.69 -4.27 19.08
C LEU A 233 6.84 -4.30 18.06
N LEU A 234 8.09 -4.24 18.53
CA LEU A 234 9.27 -4.32 17.67
C LEU A 234 9.38 -5.66 16.95
N THR A 235 9.10 -6.78 17.63
CA THR A 235 9.12 -8.10 16.98
C THR A 235 8.11 -8.18 15.85
N ARG A 236 6.90 -7.65 16.04
CA ARG A 236 5.88 -7.58 14.98
C ARG A 236 6.33 -6.67 13.83
N GLU A 237 6.93 -5.53 14.12
CA GLU A 237 7.46 -4.61 13.11
C GLU A 237 8.56 -5.28 12.28
N MET A 238 9.50 -5.97 12.92
CA MET A 238 10.57 -6.71 12.28
C MET A 238 10.04 -7.79 11.33
N GLN A 239 9.06 -8.60 11.77
CA GLN A 239 8.43 -9.63 10.92
C GLN A 239 7.78 -9.03 9.66
N MET A 240 7.10 -7.89 9.81
CA MET A 240 6.51 -7.19 8.67
C MET A 240 7.58 -6.64 7.71
N LEU A 241 8.69 -6.14 8.24
CA LEU A 241 9.80 -5.63 7.45
C LEU A 241 10.50 -6.75 6.66
N GLU A 242 10.73 -7.90 7.29
CA GLU A 242 11.26 -9.10 6.64
C GLU A 242 10.35 -9.57 5.50
N LEU A 243 9.04 -9.65 5.74
CA LEU A 243 8.07 -10.04 4.70
C LEU A 243 8.08 -9.06 3.52
N LYS A 244 8.11 -7.73 3.79
CA LYS A 244 8.21 -6.71 2.75
C LYS A 244 9.49 -6.87 1.92
N ASN A 245 10.63 -7.07 2.57
CA ASN A 245 11.91 -7.29 1.88
C ASN A 245 11.91 -8.59 1.08
N GLN A 246 11.31 -9.67 1.58
CA GLN A 246 11.15 -10.93 0.84
C GLN A 246 10.30 -10.74 -0.43
N ILE A 247 9.18 -10.01 -0.33
CA ILE A 247 8.31 -9.70 -1.48
C ILE A 247 9.08 -8.85 -2.50
N GLN A 248 9.76 -7.79 -2.05
CA GLN A 248 10.55 -6.93 -2.94
C GLN A 248 11.67 -7.70 -3.65
N ASN A 249 12.40 -8.56 -2.93
CA ASN A 249 13.45 -9.39 -3.52
C ASN A 249 12.88 -10.39 -4.53
N LYS A 250 11.72 -10.99 -4.26
CA LYS A 250 11.06 -11.91 -5.20
C LYS A 250 10.64 -11.18 -6.49
N VAL A 251 9.98 -10.02 -6.36
CA VAL A 251 9.58 -9.19 -7.50
C VAL A 251 10.82 -8.74 -8.30
N LYS A 252 11.90 -8.32 -7.62
CA LYS A 252 13.15 -7.95 -8.28
C LYS A 252 13.78 -9.12 -9.03
N THR A 253 13.80 -10.32 -8.44
CA THR A 253 14.33 -11.52 -9.09
C THR A 253 13.51 -11.90 -10.34
N ASP A 254 12.18 -11.77 -10.26
CA ASP A 254 11.29 -12.02 -11.41
C ASP A 254 11.51 -10.99 -12.53
N LEU A 255 11.69 -9.70 -12.18
CA LEU A 255 12.02 -8.64 -13.13
C LEU A 255 13.41 -8.81 -13.75
N ASP A 256 14.43 -9.12 -12.94
CA ASP A 256 15.79 -9.36 -13.41
C ASP A 256 15.83 -10.58 -14.35
N LYS A 257 15.03 -11.62 -14.07
CA LYS A 257 14.87 -12.77 -14.95
C LYS A 257 14.21 -12.38 -16.27
N GLN A 258 13.14 -11.60 -16.24
CA GLN A 258 12.47 -11.11 -17.45
C GLN A 258 13.37 -10.19 -18.29
N GLN A 259 14.12 -9.28 -17.65
CA GLN A 259 15.09 -8.43 -18.33
C GLN A 259 16.21 -9.26 -18.96
N ARG A 260 16.71 -10.27 -18.25
CA ARG A 260 17.74 -11.17 -18.77
C ARG A 260 17.22 -12.02 -19.93
N GLU A 261 16.01 -12.59 -19.83
CA GLU A 261 15.38 -13.33 -20.92
C GLU A 261 15.17 -12.44 -22.15
N TYR A 262 14.66 -11.21 -21.95
CA TYR A 262 14.51 -10.21 -23.01
C TYR A 262 15.85 -9.88 -23.68
N PHE A 263 16.90 -9.62 -22.89
CA PHE A 263 18.23 -9.31 -23.41
C PHE A 263 18.86 -10.49 -24.14
N LEU A 264 18.70 -11.71 -23.63
CA LEU A 264 19.16 -12.93 -24.30
C LEU A 264 18.40 -13.18 -25.62
N HIS A 265 17.09 -12.92 -25.67
CA HIS A 265 16.32 -13.04 -26.92
C HIS A 265 16.76 -12.00 -27.94
N GLN A 266 17.00 -10.76 -27.51
CA GLN A 266 17.56 -9.72 -28.36
C GLN A 266 18.96 -10.11 -28.88
N GLN A 267 19.84 -10.62 -28.01
CA GLN A 267 21.16 -11.09 -28.43
C GLN A 267 21.09 -12.27 -29.41
N ILE A 268 20.22 -13.26 -29.16
CA ILE A 268 20.01 -14.39 -30.09
C ILE A 268 19.53 -13.85 -31.43
N LYS A 269 18.60 -12.89 -31.43
CA LYS A 269 18.07 -12.27 -32.64
C LYS A 269 19.17 -11.51 -33.41
N THR A 270 19.98 -10.71 -32.73
CA THR A 270 21.14 -10.03 -33.33
C THR A 270 22.17 -11.02 -33.87
N ILE A 271 22.44 -12.12 -33.16
CA ILE A 271 23.35 -13.18 -33.63
C ILE A 271 22.77 -13.87 -34.87
N GLN A 272 21.47 -14.14 -34.92
CA GLN A 272 20.79 -14.73 -36.09
C GLN A 272 20.81 -13.79 -37.31
N GLU A 273 20.66 -12.48 -37.09
CA GLU A 273 20.80 -11.45 -38.11
C GLU A 273 22.24 -11.36 -38.66
N GLU A 274 23.26 -11.38 -37.79
CA GLU A 274 24.69 -11.36 -38.15
C GLU A 274 25.16 -12.66 -38.83
N LEU A 275 24.51 -13.80 -38.55
CA LEU A 275 24.80 -15.10 -39.18
C LEU A 275 24.13 -15.28 -40.56
N GLY A 276 23.42 -14.27 -41.07
CA GLY A 276 22.88 -14.27 -42.43
C GLY A 276 21.66 -15.16 -42.66
N GLY A 277 20.90 -15.48 -41.59
CA GLY A 277 19.59 -16.11 -41.74
C GLY A 277 18.53 -15.06 -42.09
N ASN A 278 17.73 -15.29 -43.12
CA ASN A 278 16.49 -14.53 -43.39
C ASN A 278 15.44 -14.80 -42.29
N SER A 279 15.73 -14.42 -41.04
CA SER A 279 14.92 -14.70 -39.85
C SER A 279 13.57 -13.99 -39.89
N PHE A 280 13.52 -12.77 -40.45
CA PHE A 280 12.31 -11.97 -40.52
C PHE A 280 11.22 -12.58 -41.41
N GLU A 281 11.61 -13.22 -42.53
CA GLU A 281 10.66 -13.91 -43.40
C GLU A 281 10.09 -15.16 -42.71
N GLN A 282 10.91 -15.85 -41.89
CA GLN A 282 10.46 -16.99 -41.09
C GLN A 282 9.52 -16.56 -39.97
N ASP A 283 9.82 -15.48 -39.24
CA ASP A 283 8.95 -14.93 -38.18
C ASP A 283 7.55 -14.58 -38.74
N ILE A 284 7.51 -13.93 -39.91
CA ILE A 284 6.25 -13.56 -40.57
C ILE A 284 5.49 -14.82 -41.02
N GLU A 285 6.18 -15.83 -41.55
CA GLU A 285 5.53 -17.07 -41.96
C GLU A 285 5.01 -17.87 -40.77
N GLU A 286 5.69 -17.84 -39.62
CA GLU A 286 5.21 -18.45 -38.37
C GLU A 286 3.91 -17.78 -37.88
N LEU A 287 3.85 -16.44 -37.89
CA LEU A 287 2.64 -15.70 -37.54
C LEU A 287 1.47 -16.08 -38.47
N LYS A 288 1.72 -16.20 -39.78
CA LYS A 288 0.71 -16.65 -40.75
C LYS A 288 0.28 -18.09 -40.51
N GLN A 289 1.21 -18.99 -40.18
CA GLN A 289 0.90 -20.39 -39.90
C GLN A 289 -0.03 -20.49 -38.68
N ARG A 290 0.33 -19.83 -37.57
CA ARG A 290 -0.52 -19.76 -36.37
C ARG A 290 -1.90 -19.16 -36.67
N ALA A 291 -1.96 -18.16 -37.55
CA ALA A 291 -3.22 -17.57 -37.97
C ALA A 291 -4.13 -18.57 -38.70
N ARG A 292 -3.58 -19.48 -39.52
CA ARG A 292 -4.39 -20.49 -40.23
C ARG A 292 -5.03 -21.52 -39.30
N GLU A 293 -4.40 -21.80 -38.16
CA GLU A 293 -4.90 -22.75 -37.16
C GLU A 293 -5.95 -22.14 -36.23
N LYS A 294 -6.06 -20.81 -36.20
CA LYS A 294 -7.01 -20.07 -35.37
C LYS A 294 -8.39 -19.96 -36.02
N LYS A 295 -9.41 -19.95 -35.16
CA LYS A 295 -10.78 -19.60 -35.55
C LYS A 295 -10.96 -18.10 -35.46
N TRP A 296 -11.34 -17.48 -36.56
CA TRP A 296 -11.55 -16.04 -36.65
C TRP A 296 -12.99 -15.72 -37.00
N SER A 297 -13.50 -14.62 -36.44
CA SER A 297 -14.62 -13.94 -37.06
C SER A 297 -14.13 -13.22 -38.32
N LYS A 298 -15.03 -12.96 -39.27
CA LYS A 298 -14.68 -12.28 -40.52
C LYS A 298 -13.96 -10.95 -40.29
N ALA A 299 -14.47 -10.14 -39.36
CA ALA A 299 -13.90 -8.83 -39.04
C ALA A 299 -12.47 -8.94 -38.48
N VAL A 300 -12.20 -9.91 -37.60
CA VAL A 300 -10.87 -10.09 -37.01
C VAL A 300 -9.89 -10.67 -38.04
N ALA A 301 -10.34 -11.58 -38.91
CA ALA A 301 -9.52 -12.11 -40.01
C ALA A 301 -9.08 -11.00 -40.98
N ASP A 302 -10.02 -10.15 -41.42
CA ASP A 302 -9.75 -9.03 -42.33
C ASP A 302 -8.77 -8.02 -41.69
N ALA A 303 -8.94 -7.74 -40.39
CA ALA A 303 -8.06 -6.86 -39.63
C ALA A 303 -6.64 -7.45 -39.49
N PHE A 304 -6.52 -8.74 -39.13
CA PHE A 304 -5.23 -9.42 -39.03
C PHE A 304 -4.50 -9.45 -40.38
N GLU A 305 -5.20 -9.76 -41.48
CA GLU A 305 -4.62 -9.79 -42.82
C GLU A 305 -4.13 -8.41 -43.29
N LYS A 306 -4.83 -7.34 -42.92
CA LYS A 306 -4.38 -5.97 -43.20
C LYS A 306 -3.10 -5.62 -42.43
N GLU A 307 -3.04 -6.00 -41.16
CA GLU A 307 -1.93 -5.66 -40.27
C GLU A 307 -0.67 -6.52 -40.53
N ILE A 308 -0.81 -7.79 -40.94
CA ILE A 308 0.32 -8.64 -41.36
C ILE A 308 0.95 -8.12 -42.67
N LYS A 309 0.13 -7.70 -43.66
CA LYS A 309 0.62 -7.08 -44.91
C LYS A 309 1.36 -5.77 -44.66
N LYS A 310 0.99 -5.06 -43.61
CA LYS A 310 1.67 -3.84 -43.17
C LYS A 310 3.03 -4.19 -42.56
N LEU A 311 3.10 -5.21 -41.70
CA LEU A 311 4.34 -5.72 -41.11
C LEU A 311 5.34 -6.18 -42.19
N GLU A 312 4.89 -6.90 -43.22
CA GLU A 312 5.73 -7.35 -44.36
C GLU A 312 6.45 -6.21 -45.10
N ARG A 313 5.87 -5.00 -45.08
CA ARG A 313 6.43 -3.83 -45.77
C ARG A 313 7.21 -2.92 -44.84
N MET A 314 7.17 -3.16 -43.53
CA MET A 314 7.92 -2.37 -42.55
C MET A 314 9.40 -2.75 -42.57
N ASN A 315 10.24 -1.77 -42.28
CA ASN A 315 11.65 -2.04 -42.03
C ASN A 315 11.77 -2.79 -40.67
N PRO A 316 12.36 -4.00 -40.64
CA PRO A 316 12.51 -4.78 -39.40
C PRO A 316 13.29 -4.06 -38.28
N ASN A 317 14.17 -3.12 -38.65
CA ASN A 317 14.97 -2.34 -37.70
C ASN A 317 14.25 -1.13 -37.11
N ALA A 318 13.01 -0.84 -37.54
CA ALA A 318 12.23 0.29 -37.04
C ALA A 318 11.59 -0.04 -35.68
N ALA A 319 11.50 0.95 -34.78
CA ALA A 319 10.90 0.77 -33.45
C ALA A 319 9.42 0.36 -33.53
N GLU A 320 8.73 0.79 -34.59
CA GLU A 320 7.33 0.46 -34.88
C GLU A 320 7.13 -1.02 -35.24
N TYR A 321 8.17 -1.71 -35.74
CA TYR A 321 8.10 -3.13 -36.11
C TYR A 321 7.79 -4.00 -34.89
N SER A 322 8.50 -3.77 -33.77
CA SER A 322 8.28 -4.48 -32.51
C SER A 322 6.86 -4.28 -31.97
N VAL A 323 6.34 -3.05 -32.03
CA VAL A 323 4.98 -2.73 -31.59
C VAL A 323 3.94 -3.46 -32.44
N GLN A 324 4.15 -3.49 -33.76
CA GLN A 324 3.26 -4.16 -34.71
C GLN A 324 3.27 -5.69 -34.54
N THR A 325 4.45 -6.29 -34.32
CA THR A 325 4.58 -7.72 -34.03
C THR A 325 3.85 -8.10 -32.73
N ASN A 326 4.08 -7.35 -31.65
CA ASN A 326 3.41 -7.60 -30.36
C ASN A 326 1.88 -7.51 -30.47
N TYR A 327 1.37 -6.58 -31.30
CA TYR A 327 -0.05 -6.46 -31.59
C TYR A 327 -0.60 -7.70 -32.32
N LEU A 328 0.09 -8.18 -33.35
CA LEU A 328 -0.29 -9.40 -34.09
C LEU A 328 -0.22 -10.65 -33.21
N GLU A 329 0.80 -10.76 -32.36
CA GLU A 329 0.91 -11.84 -31.37
C GLU A 329 -0.24 -11.80 -30.37
N LEU A 330 -0.62 -10.62 -29.88
CA LEU A 330 -1.77 -10.48 -28.99
C LEU A 330 -3.06 -10.97 -29.66
N LEU A 331 -3.30 -10.61 -30.92
CA LEU A 331 -4.44 -11.11 -31.68
C LEU A 331 -4.42 -12.63 -31.80
N LEU A 332 -3.26 -13.26 -32.02
CA LEU A 332 -3.13 -14.71 -32.07
C LEU A 332 -3.37 -15.38 -30.72
N ASP A 333 -2.91 -14.76 -29.64
CA ASP A 333 -3.01 -15.33 -28.29
C ASP A 333 -4.41 -15.24 -27.70
N LEU A 334 -5.22 -14.27 -28.15
CA LEU A 334 -6.61 -14.13 -27.70
C LEU A 334 -7.44 -15.37 -28.13
N PRO A 335 -8.30 -15.91 -27.25
CA PRO A 335 -8.99 -17.18 -27.48
C PRO A 335 -10.24 -17.06 -28.36
N TRP A 336 -10.18 -16.34 -29.48
CA TRP A 336 -11.29 -16.15 -30.41
C TRP A 336 -12.04 -17.46 -30.70
N GLU A 337 -13.38 -17.44 -30.58
CA GLU A 337 -14.27 -18.56 -30.91
C GLU A 337 -13.88 -19.90 -30.23
N THR A 338 -13.12 -19.82 -29.13
CA THR A 338 -12.53 -20.97 -28.44
C THR A 338 -13.15 -21.08 -27.05
N TYR A 339 -13.96 -22.11 -26.86
CA TYR A 339 -14.76 -22.30 -25.64
C TYR A 339 -14.43 -23.63 -24.97
N THR A 340 -14.53 -23.64 -23.64
CA THR A 340 -14.56 -24.87 -22.84
C THR A 340 -15.92 -25.56 -22.95
N SER A 341 -15.96 -26.87 -22.70
CA SER A 341 -17.20 -27.65 -22.71
C SER A 341 -17.96 -27.45 -21.39
N ASP A 342 -19.13 -26.80 -21.48
CA ASP A 342 -19.94 -26.51 -20.30
C ASP A 342 -20.59 -27.76 -19.71
N LYS A 343 -20.48 -27.94 -18.39
CA LYS A 343 -21.06 -29.05 -17.62
C LYS A 343 -22.18 -28.57 -16.71
N PHE A 344 -23.42 -28.54 -17.23
CA PHE A 344 -24.60 -28.16 -16.44
C PHE A 344 -25.23 -29.35 -15.69
N ASP A 345 -24.44 -30.05 -14.88
CA ASP A 345 -24.94 -31.07 -13.95
C ASP A 345 -25.15 -30.48 -12.55
N LEU A 346 -26.41 -30.18 -12.22
CA LEU A 346 -26.80 -29.62 -10.92
C LEU A 346 -26.49 -30.57 -9.75
N LYS A 347 -26.52 -31.89 -9.96
CA LYS A 347 -26.18 -32.86 -8.90
C LYS A 347 -24.68 -32.79 -8.60
N ASN A 348 -23.86 -32.71 -9.64
CA ASN A 348 -22.42 -32.53 -9.50
C ASN A 348 -22.07 -31.16 -8.89
N ALA A 349 -22.73 -30.08 -9.36
CA ALA A 349 -22.54 -28.74 -8.81
C ALA A 349 -22.85 -28.68 -7.31
N LYS A 350 -23.95 -29.31 -6.88
CA LYS A 350 -24.28 -29.43 -5.44
C LYS A 350 -23.16 -30.13 -4.67
N LYS A 351 -22.67 -31.28 -5.17
CA LYS A 351 -21.57 -32.01 -4.50
C LYS A 351 -20.30 -31.18 -4.35
N ILE A 352 -19.91 -30.43 -5.38
CA ILE A 352 -18.70 -29.58 -5.35
C ILE A 352 -18.89 -28.43 -4.35
N LEU A 353 -20.06 -27.77 -4.36
CA LEU A 353 -20.37 -26.70 -3.40
C LEU A 353 -20.39 -27.21 -1.95
N GLU A 354 -20.93 -28.41 -1.70
CA GLU A 354 -20.90 -29.06 -0.37
C GLU A 354 -19.49 -29.44 0.07
N ARG A 355 -18.66 -29.93 -0.86
CA ARG A 355 -17.27 -30.34 -0.60
C ARG A 355 -16.41 -29.14 -0.18
N ASP A 356 -16.55 -28.02 -0.87
CA ASP A 356 -15.64 -26.88 -0.74
C ASP A 356 -16.08 -25.87 0.33
N HIS A 357 -17.37 -25.84 0.69
CA HIS A 357 -17.93 -24.84 1.59
C HIS A 357 -18.81 -25.51 2.65
N TYR A 358 -18.45 -25.36 3.92
CA TYR A 358 -19.28 -25.86 5.03
C TYR A 358 -20.42 -24.88 5.35
N GLY A 359 -21.65 -25.39 5.53
CA GLY A 359 -22.84 -24.57 5.79
C GLY A 359 -23.31 -23.80 4.56
N LEU A 360 -23.71 -22.53 4.73
CA LEU A 360 -24.17 -21.65 3.63
C LEU A 360 -25.35 -22.19 2.81
N GLU A 361 -26.24 -22.99 3.41
CA GLU A 361 -27.36 -23.67 2.73
C GLU A 361 -28.15 -22.75 1.79
N LYS A 362 -28.57 -21.58 2.28
CA LYS A 362 -29.33 -20.60 1.49
C LYS A 362 -28.54 -20.06 0.29
N VAL A 363 -27.23 -19.88 0.43
CA VAL A 363 -26.38 -19.34 -0.65
C VAL A 363 -26.15 -20.42 -1.70
N LYS A 364 -25.85 -21.66 -1.27
CA LYS A 364 -25.70 -22.81 -2.17
C LYS A 364 -26.98 -23.08 -2.96
N GLU A 365 -28.13 -23.05 -2.29
CA GLU A 365 -29.45 -23.19 -2.93
C GLU A 365 -29.66 -22.11 -3.99
N ARG A 366 -29.37 -20.85 -3.68
CA ARG A 366 -29.48 -19.73 -4.63
C ARG A 366 -28.55 -19.86 -5.83
N ILE A 367 -27.33 -20.36 -5.63
CA ILE A 367 -26.39 -20.64 -6.72
C ILE A 367 -26.96 -21.75 -7.62
N LEU A 368 -27.49 -22.83 -7.04
CA LEU A 368 -28.09 -23.93 -7.80
C LEU A 368 -29.32 -23.49 -8.59
N GLU A 369 -30.18 -22.64 -8.02
CA GLU A 369 -31.30 -22.02 -8.73
C GLU A 369 -30.81 -21.22 -9.94
N HIS A 370 -29.77 -20.40 -9.75
CA HIS A 370 -29.21 -19.60 -10.83
C HIS A 370 -28.64 -20.47 -11.96
N LEU A 371 -27.90 -21.53 -11.63
CA LEU A 371 -27.39 -22.49 -12.61
C LEU A 371 -28.53 -23.24 -13.33
N ALA A 372 -29.64 -23.52 -12.63
CA ALA A 372 -30.81 -24.14 -13.24
C ALA A 372 -31.48 -23.21 -14.26
N VAL A 373 -31.57 -21.91 -13.97
CA VAL A 373 -32.11 -20.91 -14.91
C VAL A 373 -31.24 -20.81 -16.17
N ILE A 374 -29.91 -20.77 -16.03
CA ILE A 374 -28.98 -20.74 -17.18
C ILE A 374 -29.16 -22.01 -18.02
N LYS A 375 -29.23 -23.18 -17.38
CA LYS A 375 -29.46 -24.46 -18.06
C LYS A 375 -30.77 -24.48 -18.86
N LEU A 376 -31.84 -23.88 -18.33
CA LEU A 376 -33.15 -23.84 -19.00
C LEU A 376 -33.19 -22.83 -20.15
N LYS A 377 -32.57 -21.65 -19.99
CA LYS A 377 -32.55 -20.62 -21.02
C LYS A 377 -31.64 -20.96 -22.20
N GLY A 378 -30.61 -21.79 -22.00
CA GLY A 378 -29.64 -22.15 -23.04
C GLY A 378 -28.77 -20.97 -23.51
N ASN A 379 -28.83 -19.82 -22.83
CA ASN A 379 -27.99 -18.66 -23.06
C ASN A 379 -27.57 -18.04 -21.72
N MET A 380 -26.48 -17.25 -21.74
CA MET A 380 -25.95 -16.58 -20.55
C MET A 380 -26.67 -15.25 -20.23
N LYS A 381 -27.85 -15.00 -20.83
CA LYS A 381 -28.68 -13.81 -20.54
C LYS A 381 -29.44 -13.99 -19.23
N ALA A 382 -28.68 -14.10 -18.14
CA ALA A 382 -29.15 -14.16 -16.77
C ALA A 382 -28.54 -12.99 -15.98
N PRO A 383 -29.26 -12.46 -14.96
CA PRO A 383 -28.70 -11.44 -14.09
C PRO A 383 -27.40 -11.91 -13.44
N ILE A 384 -26.41 -11.03 -13.34
CA ILE A 384 -25.11 -11.36 -12.75
C ILE A 384 -25.28 -11.73 -11.28
N LEU A 385 -24.57 -12.79 -10.86
CA LEU A 385 -24.57 -13.23 -9.46
C LEU A 385 -23.70 -12.29 -8.61
N CYS A 386 -24.33 -11.50 -7.74
CA CYS A 386 -23.64 -10.67 -6.75
C CYS A 386 -23.63 -11.36 -5.38
N LEU A 387 -22.43 -11.65 -4.85
CA LEU A 387 -22.24 -12.21 -3.51
C LEU A 387 -21.85 -11.10 -2.54
N TYR A 388 -22.71 -10.79 -1.57
CA TYR A 388 -22.50 -9.74 -0.57
C TYR A 388 -22.32 -10.31 0.84
N GLY A 389 -21.38 -9.75 1.61
CA GLY A 389 -21.12 -10.14 2.98
C GLY A 389 -19.80 -9.60 3.52
N PRO A 390 -19.46 -9.83 4.80
CA PRO A 390 -18.20 -9.37 5.39
C PRO A 390 -16.97 -10.03 4.75
N PRO A 391 -15.76 -9.45 4.90
CA PRO A 391 -14.52 -10.07 4.43
C PRO A 391 -14.28 -11.42 5.13
N GLY A 392 -13.62 -12.36 4.44
CA GLY A 392 -13.26 -13.66 5.01
C GLY A 392 -14.32 -14.76 4.95
N VAL A 393 -15.54 -14.48 4.46
CA VAL A 393 -16.64 -15.48 4.38
C VAL A 393 -16.58 -16.42 3.16
N GLY A 394 -15.50 -16.40 2.36
CA GLY A 394 -15.34 -17.32 1.22
C GLY A 394 -16.09 -16.93 -0.06
N LYS A 395 -16.42 -15.65 -0.28
CA LYS A 395 -17.06 -15.18 -1.52
C LYS A 395 -16.26 -15.56 -2.78
N THR A 396 -14.96 -15.30 -2.75
CA THR A 396 -14.06 -15.57 -3.87
C THR A 396 -13.88 -17.07 -4.11
N SER A 397 -13.89 -17.89 -3.05
CA SER A 397 -13.78 -19.35 -3.17
C SER A 397 -15.06 -19.97 -3.72
N LEU A 398 -16.25 -19.40 -3.46
CA LEU A 398 -17.50 -19.85 -4.10
C LEU A 398 -17.43 -19.74 -5.63
N GLY A 399 -16.88 -18.64 -6.16
CA GLY A 399 -16.70 -18.47 -7.60
C GLY A 399 -15.79 -19.54 -8.23
N LYS A 400 -14.76 -19.98 -7.50
CA LYS A 400 -13.87 -21.08 -7.95
C LYS A 400 -14.62 -22.42 -8.02
N SER A 401 -15.43 -22.72 -7.02
CA SER A 401 -16.26 -23.93 -7.00
C SER A 401 -17.32 -23.91 -8.11
N ILE A 402 -17.88 -22.74 -8.44
CA ILE A 402 -18.81 -22.57 -9.58
C ILE A 402 -18.08 -22.86 -10.91
N ALA A 403 -16.87 -22.33 -11.09
CA ALA A 403 -16.07 -22.60 -12.29
C ALA A 403 -15.74 -24.09 -12.45
N GLU A 404 -15.34 -24.76 -11.36
CA GLU A 404 -15.10 -26.21 -11.34
C GLU A 404 -16.37 -27.00 -11.68
N ALA A 405 -17.51 -26.63 -11.09
CA ALA A 405 -18.79 -27.27 -11.34
C ALA A 405 -19.23 -27.17 -12.81
N LEU A 406 -19.01 -26.00 -13.44
CA LEU A 406 -19.33 -25.75 -14.83
C LEU A 406 -18.29 -26.31 -15.82
N GLY A 407 -17.12 -26.75 -15.34
CA GLY A 407 -16.02 -27.16 -16.21
C GLY A 407 -15.37 -26.00 -16.99
N ARG A 408 -15.58 -24.76 -16.53
CA ARG A 408 -15.05 -23.54 -17.14
C ARG A 408 -13.73 -23.14 -16.49
N LYS A 409 -12.91 -22.37 -17.21
CA LYS A 409 -11.70 -21.76 -16.63
C LYS A 409 -12.11 -20.71 -15.60
N TYR A 410 -11.31 -20.59 -14.54
CA TYR A 410 -11.53 -19.63 -13.47
C TYR A 410 -10.62 -18.41 -13.66
N VAL A 411 -11.21 -17.22 -13.60
CA VAL A 411 -10.49 -15.95 -13.64
C VAL A 411 -10.94 -15.08 -12.49
N ARG A 412 -9.98 -14.43 -11.82
CA ARG A 412 -10.24 -13.45 -10.77
C ARG A 412 -9.61 -12.12 -11.12
N MET A 413 -10.39 -11.06 -11.04
CA MET A 413 -9.94 -9.68 -11.21
C MET A 413 -10.41 -8.87 -9.99
N SER A 414 -9.48 -8.26 -9.25
CA SER A 414 -9.84 -7.29 -8.21
C SER A 414 -10.12 -5.94 -8.87
N LEU A 415 -11.24 -5.35 -8.47
CA LEU A 415 -11.64 -4.00 -8.84
C LEU A 415 -11.22 -2.96 -7.78
N GLY A 416 -10.66 -3.41 -6.66
CA GLY A 416 -10.20 -2.54 -5.58
C GLY A 416 -9.11 -1.60 -6.04
N GLY A 417 -9.35 -0.29 -5.89
CA GLY A 417 -8.39 0.74 -6.27
C GLY A 417 -8.32 1.03 -7.77
N LEU A 418 -9.28 0.55 -8.58
CA LEU A 418 -9.47 1.01 -9.96
C LEU A 418 -9.80 2.50 -9.97
N LYS A 419 -9.07 3.27 -10.77
CA LYS A 419 -9.23 4.72 -10.90
C LYS A 419 -9.43 5.20 -12.33
N ASP A 420 -9.10 4.36 -13.32
CA ASP A 420 -9.12 4.71 -14.72
C ASP A 420 -9.83 3.62 -15.55
N GLU A 421 -10.62 4.06 -16.51
CA GLU A 421 -11.29 3.24 -17.52
C GLU A 421 -10.28 2.50 -18.41
N SER A 422 -9.10 3.09 -18.64
CA SER A 422 -8.03 2.46 -19.42
C SER A 422 -7.55 1.13 -18.82
N GLU A 423 -7.76 0.90 -17.53
CA GLU A 423 -7.45 -0.38 -16.90
C GLU A 423 -8.42 -1.50 -17.34
N ILE A 424 -9.63 -1.15 -17.79
CA ILE A 424 -10.64 -2.08 -18.29
C ILE A 424 -10.55 -2.20 -19.82
N ARG A 425 -10.51 -1.07 -20.53
CA ARG A 425 -10.54 -0.98 -22.01
C ARG A 425 -9.16 -0.87 -22.68
N GLY A 426 -8.08 -0.78 -21.92
CA GLY A 426 -6.73 -0.59 -22.46
C GLY A 426 -6.43 0.83 -22.95
N HIS A 427 -5.19 1.04 -23.37
CA HIS A 427 -4.73 2.29 -23.99
C HIS A 427 -4.67 2.16 -25.51
N ARG A 428 -4.81 3.28 -26.23
CA ARG A 428 -4.57 3.32 -27.67
C ARG A 428 -3.14 2.86 -27.99
N LYS A 429 -3.00 1.97 -28.98
CA LYS A 429 -1.72 1.38 -29.40
C LYS A 429 -0.63 2.38 -29.81
N THR A 430 -1.01 3.62 -30.11
CA THR A 430 -0.09 4.71 -30.48
C THR A 430 0.72 5.27 -29.30
N TYR A 431 0.33 4.98 -28.05
CA TYR A 431 1.08 5.45 -26.89
C TYR A 431 2.26 4.53 -26.55
N ILE A 432 3.39 5.13 -26.19
CA ILE A 432 4.58 4.40 -25.75
C ILE A 432 4.21 3.62 -24.47
N GLY A 433 4.40 2.29 -24.49
CA GLY A 433 4.04 1.41 -23.38
C GLY A 433 2.55 1.06 -23.27
N ALA A 434 1.75 1.31 -24.32
CA ALA A 434 0.34 0.92 -24.34
C ALA A 434 0.16 -0.59 -24.11
N MET A 435 -0.85 -0.93 -23.31
CA MET A 435 -1.22 -2.31 -23.00
C MET A 435 -2.73 -2.51 -23.18
N PRO A 436 -3.17 -3.73 -23.54
CA PRO A 436 -4.59 -4.07 -23.58
C PRO A 436 -5.19 -4.02 -22.17
N GLY A 437 -6.51 -3.85 -22.09
CA GLY A 437 -7.24 -3.81 -20.83
C GLY A 437 -7.12 -5.10 -20.03
N ARG A 438 -7.32 -5.02 -18.70
CA ARG A 438 -7.24 -6.18 -17.80
C ARG A 438 -8.24 -7.28 -18.18
N ILE A 439 -9.35 -6.96 -18.81
CA ILE A 439 -10.33 -7.94 -19.30
C ILE A 439 -9.69 -8.86 -20.36
N LEU A 440 -9.15 -8.29 -21.44
CA LEU A 440 -8.50 -9.05 -22.51
C LEU A 440 -7.23 -9.76 -22.03
N GLN A 441 -6.44 -9.12 -21.16
CA GLN A 441 -5.26 -9.78 -20.57
C GLN A 441 -5.63 -11.05 -19.80
N ASN A 442 -6.73 -11.03 -19.05
CA ASN A 442 -7.18 -12.19 -18.29
C ASN A 442 -7.83 -13.27 -19.18
N LEU A 443 -8.51 -12.88 -20.26
CA LEU A 443 -8.99 -13.82 -21.28
C LEU A 443 -7.83 -14.53 -21.98
N LYS A 444 -6.78 -13.79 -22.35
CA LYS A 444 -5.52 -14.36 -22.86
C LYS A 444 -4.94 -15.40 -21.89
N LYS A 445 -4.88 -15.09 -20.59
CA LYS A 445 -4.40 -16.03 -19.55
C LYS A 445 -5.31 -17.25 -19.39
N ALA A 446 -6.62 -17.09 -19.53
CA ALA A 446 -7.58 -18.18 -19.40
C ALA A 446 -7.53 -19.16 -20.57
N GLY A 447 -7.23 -18.66 -21.78
CA GLY A 447 -7.18 -19.45 -23.01
C GLY A 447 -8.55 -19.92 -23.51
N SER A 448 -9.63 -19.30 -23.05
CA SER A 448 -11.02 -19.57 -23.47
C SER A 448 -11.86 -18.30 -23.41
N SER A 449 -12.87 -18.17 -24.28
CA SER A 449 -13.84 -17.06 -24.30
C SER A 449 -15.12 -17.29 -23.47
N ASN A 450 -15.22 -18.39 -22.71
CA ASN A 450 -16.29 -18.62 -21.73
C ASN A 450 -15.78 -18.91 -20.29
N PRO A 451 -14.75 -18.20 -19.77
CA PRO A 451 -14.31 -18.43 -18.40
C PRO A 451 -15.28 -17.81 -17.40
N VAL A 452 -15.37 -18.38 -16.20
CA VAL A 452 -16.06 -17.71 -15.08
C VAL A 452 -15.17 -16.58 -14.58
N PHE A 453 -15.60 -15.34 -14.83
CA PHE A 453 -14.98 -14.14 -14.28
C PHE A 453 -15.55 -13.81 -12.90
N VAL A 454 -14.67 -13.71 -11.90
CA VAL A 454 -15.00 -13.16 -10.58
C VAL A 454 -14.42 -11.77 -10.45
N LEU A 455 -15.30 -10.78 -10.39
CA LEU A 455 -14.97 -9.40 -10.10
C LEU A 455 -15.06 -9.18 -8.58
N ASP A 456 -13.91 -9.03 -7.92
CA ASP A 456 -13.82 -8.85 -6.47
C ASP A 456 -13.79 -7.36 -6.11
N GLU A 457 -14.28 -7.01 -4.92
CA GLU A 457 -14.25 -5.65 -4.36
C GLU A 457 -14.91 -4.57 -5.24
N ILE A 458 -16.04 -4.88 -5.88
CA ILE A 458 -16.81 -3.91 -6.68
C ILE A 458 -17.28 -2.69 -5.85
N ASP A 459 -17.44 -2.85 -4.53
CA ASP A 459 -17.78 -1.78 -3.58
C ASP A 459 -16.62 -0.78 -3.34
N LYS A 460 -15.42 -1.09 -3.84
CA LYS A 460 -14.20 -0.27 -3.71
C LYS A 460 -13.79 0.45 -4.99
N VAL A 461 -14.65 0.42 -6.01
CA VAL A 461 -14.46 1.23 -7.22
C VAL A 461 -14.72 2.69 -6.88
N GLY A 462 -13.71 3.55 -7.10
CA GLY A 462 -13.77 4.97 -6.78
C GLY A 462 -14.09 5.83 -8.01
N ASN A 463 -14.73 6.97 -7.79
CA ASN A 463 -14.93 7.99 -8.81
C ASN A 463 -13.81 9.04 -8.68
N ASP A 464 -12.84 9.04 -9.60
CA ASP A 464 -11.84 10.12 -9.74
C ASP A 464 -12.11 10.92 -11.03
N TYR A 465 -11.59 12.16 -11.11
CA TYR A 465 -11.88 13.15 -12.17
C TYR A 465 -11.51 12.75 -13.62
N HIS A 466 -10.85 11.61 -13.85
CA HIS A 466 -10.30 11.22 -15.16
C HIS A 466 -11.13 10.21 -15.96
N GLY A 467 -12.25 9.72 -15.42
CA GLY A 467 -13.17 8.81 -16.10
C GLY A 467 -14.03 8.05 -15.09
N ASP A 468 -15.18 7.53 -15.53
CA ASP A 468 -16.02 6.68 -14.69
C ASP A 468 -15.75 5.20 -15.05
N PRO A 469 -14.90 4.47 -14.28
CA PRO A 469 -14.65 3.06 -14.53
C PRO A 469 -15.94 2.22 -14.42
N SER A 470 -16.97 2.71 -13.74
CA SER A 470 -18.29 2.06 -13.68
C SER A 470 -18.95 1.98 -15.04
N SER A 471 -18.79 3.00 -15.89
CA SER A 471 -19.33 3.02 -17.25
C SER A 471 -18.68 1.96 -18.14
N ALA A 472 -17.36 1.78 -18.02
CA ALA A 472 -16.65 0.72 -18.72
C ALA A 472 -16.99 -0.68 -18.18
N LEU A 473 -17.22 -0.82 -16.87
CA LEU A 473 -17.73 -2.07 -16.30
C LEU A 473 -19.15 -2.39 -16.79
N LEU A 474 -20.01 -1.39 -16.99
CA LEU A 474 -21.36 -1.62 -17.52
C LEU A 474 -21.32 -2.22 -18.92
N GLU A 475 -20.44 -1.76 -19.81
CA GLU A 475 -20.27 -2.37 -21.14
C GLU A 475 -19.86 -3.85 -21.07
N VAL A 476 -19.01 -4.21 -20.11
CA VAL A 476 -18.58 -5.61 -19.88
C VAL A 476 -19.71 -6.46 -19.30
N LEU A 477 -20.51 -5.89 -18.40
CA LEU A 477 -21.49 -6.62 -17.59
C LEU A 477 -22.87 -6.67 -18.22
N ASP A 478 -23.24 -5.68 -19.03
CA ASP A 478 -24.55 -5.58 -19.67
C ASP A 478 -24.67 -6.60 -20.81
N PRO A 479 -25.61 -7.57 -20.74
CA PRO A 479 -25.84 -8.55 -21.80
C PRO A 479 -26.29 -7.95 -23.14
N GLU A 480 -26.66 -6.66 -23.19
CA GLU A 480 -26.98 -5.95 -24.43
C GLU A 480 -25.75 -5.34 -25.11
N GLN A 481 -24.67 -5.07 -24.36
CA GLN A 481 -23.46 -4.40 -24.86
C GLN A 481 -22.24 -5.33 -24.94
N ASN A 482 -22.19 -6.35 -24.07
CA ASN A 482 -21.00 -7.18 -23.90
C ASN A 482 -20.64 -8.06 -25.12
N SER A 483 -21.54 -8.21 -26.09
CA SER A 483 -21.23 -8.89 -27.36
C SER A 483 -20.30 -8.10 -28.28
N THR A 484 -20.19 -6.79 -28.05
CA THR A 484 -19.38 -5.86 -28.85
C THR A 484 -18.50 -5.01 -27.94
N PHE A 485 -17.82 -5.62 -26.97
CA PHE A 485 -16.93 -4.90 -26.07
C PHE A 485 -15.71 -4.37 -26.84
N TYR A 486 -15.47 -3.06 -26.77
CA TYR A 486 -14.37 -2.42 -27.50
C TYR A 486 -13.15 -2.15 -26.62
N ASP A 487 -12.00 -2.74 -26.98
CA ASP A 487 -10.70 -2.46 -26.35
C ASP A 487 -9.88 -1.48 -27.22
N ASN A 488 -9.39 -0.40 -26.59
CA ASN A 488 -8.65 0.67 -27.26
C ASN A 488 -7.30 0.25 -27.82
N TYR A 489 -6.70 -0.82 -27.29
CA TYR A 489 -5.42 -1.33 -27.78
C TYR A 489 -5.63 -2.21 -29.01
N VAL A 490 -6.62 -3.09 -28.96
CA VAL A 490 -6.93 -4.03 -30.05
C VAL A 490 -7.71 -3.35 -31.17
N GLU A 491 -8.49 -2.31 -30.87
CA GLU A 491 -9.32 -1.58 -31.83
C GLU A 491 -10.33 -2.47 -32.58
N LEU A 492 -10.76 -3.55 -31.93
CA LEU A 492 -11.74 -4.50 -32.44
C LEU A 492 -12.73 -4.87 -31.34
N ASP A 493 -13.96 -5.18 -31.75
CA ASP A 493 -14.99 -5.70 -30.86
C ASP A 493 -14.66 -7.15 -30.44
N TYR A 494 -14.79 -7.42 -29.14
CA TYR A 494 -14.64 -8.73 -28.55
C TYR A 494 -15.96 -9.19 -27.94
N ASP A 495 -16.41 -10.40 -28.30
CA ASP A 495 -17.64 -10.98 -27.75
C ASP A 495 -17.40 -11.57 -26.35
N LEU A 496 -17.89 -10.86 -25.33
CA LEU A 496 -17.90 -11.28 -23.92
C LEU A 496 -19.21 -11.93 -23.49
N SER A 497 -20.20 -12.11 -24.38
CA SER A 497 -21.54 -12.61 -24.03
C SER A 497 -21.56 -14.04 -23.48
N LYS A 498 -20.45 -14.78 -23.62
CA LYS A 498 -20.27 -16.17 -23.17
C LYS A 498 -19.54 -16.30 -21.83
N VAL A 499 -18.98 -15.19 -21.33
CA VAL A 499 -18.22 -15.11 -20.06
C VAL A 499 -19.13 -15.41 -18.87
#